data_AF-A0A0G0BL30-F1
#
_entry.id   AF-A0A0G0BL30-F1
#
_cell.length_a   1.000
_cell.length_b   1.000
_cell.length_c   1.000
_cell.angle_alpha   90.00
_cell.angle_beta   90.00
_cell.angle_gamma   90.00
#
_symmetry.space_group_name_H-M   'P 1'
#
loop_
_entity.id
_entity.type
_entity.pdbx_description
1 polymer ?
#
loop_
_entity_poly.entity_id
_entity_poly.type
_entity_poly.pdbx_seq_one_letter_code
_entity_poly.pdbx_strand_id
1 'polypeptide(L)'
;MKKLSIEWKHFDKDGATCKRCSQTGDNLNAVIKKLKDEYALKELEIEFQETKLPDSRMAESNQILIDGILLENLIPNTTTGVNYCDSCSDLIDDPKGCNCRTVNQGKNVYEEIPTNLVKQAIMNRLSNIADNNVNERKKMNIQVIGSGCPTCKKLYEITQKAVAEMNMVNNVEYISGESGIQKIIELGAMSSPLLIVNGKIAMEGFNPDIEEIKQAIISGTTKTEKVKCSCGGNCQ
;
A
#
# COMPACT_ATOMS: atom_id res chain seq x y z
N MET A 1 4.54 8.03 -10.65
CA MET A 1 4.96 9.00 -9.61
C MET A 1 4.07 8.90 -8.38
N LYS A 2 4.65 8.49 -7.24
CA LYS A 2 3.96 8.45 -5.95
C LYS A 2 4.06 9.85 -5.32
N LYS A 3 2.94 10.40 -4.85
CA LYS A 3 2.90 11.67 -4.13
C LYS A 3 2.85 11.40 -2.63
N LEU A 4 3.63 12.15 -1.86
CA LEU A 4 3.60 12.15 -0.40
C LEU A 4 3.41 13.59 0.06
N SER A 5 2.33 13.85 0.79
CA SER A 5 2.05 15.16 1.36
C SER A 5 2.47 15.21 2.82
N ILE A 6 3.20 16.25 3.19
CA ILE A 6 3.67 16.48 4.55
C ILE A 6 3.20 17.87 4.98
N GLU A 7 2.40 17.95 6.05
CA GLU A 7 1.96 19.20 6.65
C GLU A 7 2.57 19.34 8.04
N TRP A 8 3.13 20.51 8.34
CA TRP A 8 3.57 20.87 9.67
C TRP A 8 2.71 22.01 10.22
N LYS A 9 2.00 21.75 11.31
CA LYS A 9 1.20 22.74 12.03
C LYS A 9 1.94 23.18 13.29
N HIS A 10 2.19 24.48 13.41
CA HIS A 10 2.86 25.04 14.57
C HIS A 10 2.26 26.39 14.97
N PHE A 11 2.38 26.71 16.24
CA PHE A 11 2.00 28.02 16.77
C PHE A 11 2.88 29.12 16.18
N ASP A 12 2.28 30.21 15.74
CA ASP A 12 2.96 31.41 15.24
C ASP A 12 2.23 32.65 15.77
N LYS A 13 2.98 33.55 16.40
CA LYS A 13 2.51 34.88 16.80
C LYS A 13 3.46 35.90 16.18
N ASP A 14 2.93 36.73 15.30
CA ASP A 14 3.66 37.80 14.60
C ASP A 14 4.93 37.32 13.87
N GLY A 15 4.92 36.10 13.33
CA GLY A 15 6.06 35.50 12.62
C GLY A 15 7.07 34.81 13.53
N ALA A 16 6.83 34.76 14.84
CA ALA A 16 7.65 34.04 15.81
C ALA A 16 6.97 32.75 16.28
N THR A 17 7.78 31.71 16.49
CA THR A 17 7.37 30.44 17.10
C THR A 17 8.28 30.07 18.26
N CYS A 18 7.86 29.14 19.11
CA CYS A 18 8.67 28.72 20.25
C CYS A 18 9.85 27.83 19.83
N LYS A 19 10.85 27.73 20.70
CA LYS A 19 12.08 26.94 20.44
C LYS A 19 11.80 25.49 20.04
N ARG A 20 10.85 24.82 20.70
CA ARG A 20 10.47 23.42 20.43
C ARG A 20 9.87 23.23 19.04
N CYS A 21 9.01 24.17 18.63
CA CYS A 21 8.43 24.18 17.30
C CYS A 21 9.51 24.44 16.26
N SER A 22 10.35 25.48 16.46
CA SER A 22 11.46 25.78 15.53
C SER A 22 12.38 24.58 15.30
N GLN A 23 12.80 23.89 16.37
CA GLN A 23 13.64 22.69 16.27
C GLN A 23 12.94 21.55 15.51
N THR A 24 11.62 21.43 15.66
CA THR A 24 10.84 20.46 14.90
C THR A 24 10.81 20.79 13.41
N GLY A 25 10.64 22.07 13.06
CA GLY A 25 10.74 22.56 11.69
C GLY A 25 12.10 22.24 11.06
N ASP A 26 13.20 22.50 11.79
CA ASP A 26 14.56 22.20 11.34
C ASP A 26 14.77 20.69 11.11
N ASN A 27 14.32 19.86 12.06
CA ASN A 27 14.37 18.40 11.96
C ASN A 27 13.58 17.89 10.75
N LEU A 28 12.38 18.42 10.52
CA LEU A 28 11.52 18.03 9.42
C LEU A 28 12.14 18.39 8.06
N ASN A 29 12.63 19.63 7.93
CA ASN A 29 13.31 20.08 6.72
C ASN A 29 14.54 19.23 6.40
N ALA A 30 15.34 18.88 7.41
CA ALA A 30 16.50 18.01 7.24
C ALA A 30 16.11 16.62 6.73
N VAL A 31 15.01 16.05 7.22
CA VAL A 31 14.49 14.76 6.76
C VAL A 31 13.95 14.85 5.34
N ILE A 32 13.14 15.86 5.02
CA ILE A 32 12.58 16.05 3.68
C ILE A 32 13.68 16.22 2.65
N LYS A 33 14.70 17.04 2.94
CA LYS A 33 15.85 17.22 2.05
C LYS A 33 16.56 15.89 1.78
N LYS A 34 16.87 15.15 2.85
CA LYS A 34 17.54 13.85 2.73
C LYS A 34 16.70 12.84 1.92
N LEU A 35 15.37 12.82 2.09
CA LEU A 35 14.49 11.96 1.33
C LEU A 35 14.43 12.34 -0.15
N LYS A 36 14.39 13.64 -0.47
CA LYS A 36 14.46 14.11 -1.86
C LYS A 36 15.77 13.68 -2.51
N ASP A 37 16.88 13.72 -1.79
CA ASP A 37 18.19 13.28 -2.28
C ASP A 37 18.26 11.75 -2.49
N GLU A 38 17.80 10.96 -1.51
CA GLU A 38 17.84 9.48 -1.55
C GLU A 38 16.84 8.87 -2.56
N TYR A 39 15.71 9.53 -2.80
CA TYR A 39 14.63 9.04 -3.66
C TYR A 39 14.49 9.81 -4.99
N ALA A 40 15.48 10.64 -5.35
CA ALA A 40 15.54 11.37 -6.63
C ALA A 40 15.37 10.44 -7.86
N LEU A 41 15.70 9.15 -7.71
CA LEU A 41 15.61 8.13 -8.76
C LEU A 41 14.31 7.29 -8.70
N LYS A 42 13.46 7.43 -7.68
CA LYS A 42 12.36 6.50 -7.36
C LYS A 42 10.94 7.05 -7.59
N GLU A 43 10.77 8.06 -8.44
CA GLU A 43 9.46 8.69 -8.74
C GLU A 43 8.64 9.10 -7.51
N LEU A 44 9.29 9.58 -6.43
CA LEU A 44 8.60 10.09 -5.25
C LEU A 44 8.56 11.62 -5.30
N GLU A 45 7.35 12.18 -5.36
CA GLU A 45 7.09 13.62 -5.27
C GLU A 45 6.69 13.95 -3.83
N ILE A 46 7.45 14.83 -3.17
CA ILE A 46 7.18 15.26 -1.79
C ILE A 46 6.69 16.71 -1.80
N GLU A 47 5.45 16.90 -1.38
CA GLU A 47 4.81 18.20 -1.18
C GLU A 47 4.89 18.54 0.32
N PHE A 48 5.44 19.70 0.65
CA PHE A 48 5.58 20.18 2.02
C PHE A 48 4.82 21.48 2.20
N GLN A 49 3.99 21.55 3.24
CA GLN A 49 3.22 22.73 3.61
C GLN A 49 3.40 23.04 5.10
N GLU A 50 3.55 24.32 5.40
CA GLU A 50 3.52 24.86 6.75
C GLU A 50 2.17 25.53 7.02
N THR A 51 1.58 25.22 8.18
CA THR A 51 0.32 25.79 8.65
C THR A 51 0.56 26.51 9.97
N LYS A 52 0.55 27.84 9.90
CA LYS A 52 0.71 28.72 11.06
C LYS A 52 -0.60 28.80 11.85
N LEU A 53 -0.53 28.48 13.13
CA LEU A 53 -1.67 28.42 14.03
C LEU A 53 -1.74 29.68 14.90
N PRO A 54 -2.90 30.34 15.00
CA PRO A 54 -3.11 31.41 15.97
C PRO A 54 -3.29 30.85 17.40
N ASP A 55 -3.28 31.73 18.40
CA ASP A 55 -3.45 31.40 19.82
C ASP A 55 -4.68 30.49 20.07
N SER A 56 -5.79 30.76 19.40
CA SER A 56 -7.04 29.98 19.55
C SER A 56 -6.91 28.51 19.15
N ARG A 57 -5.88 28.14 18.38
CA ARG A 57 -5.61 26.78 17.90
C ARG A 57 -4.26 26.24 18.40
N MET A 58 -3.72 26.84 19.47
CA MET A 58 -2.43 26.45 20.04
C MET A 58 -2.35 24.97 20.45
N ALA A 59 -3.46 24.37 20.86
CA ALA A 59 -3.53 22.95 21.20
C ALA A 59 -3.23 22.01 20.00
N GLU A 60 -3.36 22.50 18.76
CA GLU A 60 -2.94 21.77 17.55
C GLU A 60 -1.42 21.85 17.33
N SER A 61 -0.71 22.79 17.98
CA SER A 61 0.76 22.83 17.94
C SER A 61 1.32 21.80 18.91
N ASN A 62 2.31 20.99 18.59
CA ASN A 62 3.18 20.94 17.41
C ASN A 62 2.88 19.63 16.66
N GLN A 63 2.20 19.69 15.51
CA GLN A 63 1.69 18.52 14.79
C GLN A 63 2.37 18.35 13.42
N ILE A 64 2.72 17.11 13.08
CA ILE A 64 3.15 16.72 11.74
C ILE A 64 2.12 15.74 11.20
N LEU A 65 1.63 15.99 9.99
CA LEU A 65 0.73 15.13 9.27
C LEU A 65 1.43 14.60 8.03
N ILE A 66 1.25 13.32 7.74
CA ILE A 66 1.74 12.67 6.52
C ILE A 66 0.53 12.06 5.82
N ASP A 67 0.20 12.57 4.64
CA ASP A 67 -1.07 12.30 3.94
C ASP A 67 -2.31 12.54 4.82
N GLY A 68 -2.28 13.63 5.59
CA GLY A 68 -3.36 13.99 6.51
C GLY A 68 -3.46 13.13 7.77
N ILE A 69 -2.54 12.17 7.97
CA ILE A 69 -2.50 11.31 9.17
C ILE A 69 -1.47 11.85 10.14
N LEU A 70 -1.87 12.05 11.39
CA LEU A 70 -0.96 12.48 12.47
C LEU A 70 0.21 11.49 12.65
N LEU A 71 1.41 12.04 12.82
CA LEU A 71 2.67 11.30 12.94
C LEU A 71 2.61 10.16 13.97
N GLU A 72 2.03 10.41 15.14
CA GLU A 72 1.91 9.39 16.20
C GLU A 72 1.04 8.21 15.80
N ASN A 73 0.05 8.41 14.93
CA ASN A 73 -0.83 7.35 14.46
C ASN A 73 -0.16 6.46 13.41
N LEU A 74 0.98 6.90 12.86
CA LEU A 74 1.79 6.14 11.91
C LEU A 74 2.88 5.33 12.60
N ILE A 75 3.10 5.52 13.91
CA ILE A 75 4.17 4.89 14.66
C ILE A 75 3.59 4.05 15.80
N PRO A 76 3.91 2.73 15.88
CA PRO A 76 3.44 1.89 16.98
C PRO A 76 3.86 2.41 18.35
N ASN A 77 3.03 2.19 19.37
CA ASN A 77 3.29 2.57 20.77
C ASN A 77 3.58 4.07 20.97
N THR A 78 2.99 4.91 20.12
CA THR A 78 3.16 6.37 20.19
C THR A 78 1.85 7.03 20.59
N THR A 79 1.91 7.94 21.55
CA THR A 79 0.77 8.73 22.04
C THR A 79 1.17 10.19 22.19
N THR A 80 0.21 11.05 22.57
CA THR A 80 0.47 12.46 22.85
C THR A 80 0.40 12.74 24.34
N GLY A 81 1.21 13.68 24.80
CA GLY A 81 1.12 14.26 26.13
C GLY A 81 1.09 15.79 26.08
N VAL A 82 1.19 16.41 27.25
CA VAL A 82 1.35 17.85 27.40
C VAL A 82 2.40 18.13 28.45
N ASN A 83 3.29 19.08 28.17
CA ASN A 83 4.28 19.60 29.11
C ASN A 83 4.25 21.13 29.08
N TYR A 84 4.57 21.75 30.21
CA TYR A 84 4.75 23.19 30.29
C TYR A 84 5.83 23.67 29.33
N CYS A 85 5.63 24.82 28.70
CA CYS A 85 6.56 25.40 27.73
C CYS A 85 6.82 26.87 28.04
N ASP A 86 7.98 27.16 28.63
CA ASP A 86 8.41 28.53 28.93
C ASP A 86 8.39 29.41 27.67
N SER A 87 8.97 28.90 26.58
CA SER A 87 9.08 29.68 25.33
C SER A 87 7.75 29.99 24.65
N CYS A 88 6.70 29.16 24.82
CA CYS A 88 5.37 29.53 24.35
C CYS A 88 4.69 30.48 25.33
N SER A 89 4.89 30.29 26.63
CA SER A 89 4.33 31.13 27.69
C SER A 89 4.78 32.58 27.54
N ASP A 90 6.07 32.79 27.25
CA ASP A 90 6.64 34.11 26.96
C ASP A 90 6.04 34.76 25.71
N LEU A 91 5.62 33.96 24.73
CA LEU A 91 5.03 34.47 23.49
C LEU A 91 3.57 34.88 23.67
N ILE A 92 2.79 34.17 24.49
CA ILE A 92 1.35 34.43 24.63
C ILE A 92 1.00 35.54 25.62
N ASP A 93 1.98 36.02 26.40
CA ASP A 93 1.76 37.00 27.48
C ASP A 93 0.64 36.59 28.47
N ASP A 94 0.42 35.28 28.67
CA ASP A 94 -0.59 34.75 29.60
C ASP A 94 0.07 34.39 30.95
N PRO A 95 -0.38 34.97 32.07
CA PRO A 95 0.15 34.66 33.41
C PRO A 95 -0.06 33.20 33.86
N LYS A 96 -0.91 32.42 33.19
CA LYS A 96 -1.10 30.99 33.45
C LYS A 96 -0.07 30.10 32.75
N GLY A 97 0.67 30.66 31.79
CA GLY A 97 1.60 29.96 30.93
C GLY A 97 0.93 28.92 30.02
N CYS A 98 1.75 28.23 29.22
CA CYS A 98 1.32 27.36 28.15
C CYS A 98 1.74 25.91 28.38
N ASN A 99 0.80 24.97 28.26
CA ASN A 99 1.09 23.54 28.21
C ASN A 99 1.06 23.07 26.74
N CYS A 100 2.24 22.78 26.20
CA CYS A 100 2.42 22.38 24.81
C CYS A 100 2.43 20.87 24.64
N ARG A 101 1.92 20.42 23.50
CA ARG A 101 1.87 19.02 23.09
C ARG A 101 3.27 18.37 23.07
N THR A 102 3.34 17.13 23.53
CA THR A 102 4.50 16.24 23.40
C THR A 102 4.13 14.99 22.61
N VAL A 103 5.12 14.35 22.01
CA VAL A 103 4.98 13.02 21.41
C VAL A 103 5.67 12.01 22.32
N ASN A 104 4.97 10.96 22.72
CA ASN A 104 5.46 9.96 23.66
C ASN A 104 5.61 8.63 22.92
N GLN A 105 6.81 8.04 22.91
CA GLN A 105 7.03 6.71 22.33
C GLN A 105 7.60 5.77 23.39
N GLY A 106 6.78 4.80 23.82
CA GLY A 106 7.14 3.93 24.94
C GLY A 106 7.35 4.71 26.23
N LYS A 107 8.61 4.78 26.71
CA LYS A 107 8.99 5.54 27.92
C LYS A 107 9.56 6.93 27.63
N ASN A 108 9.78 7.26 26.36
CA ASN A 108 10.41 8.51 25.96
C ASN A 108 9.33 9.58 25.70
N VAL A 109 9.60 10.81 26.13
CA VAL A 109 8.75 11.99 25.92
C VAL A 109 9.54 12.98 25.08
N TYR A 110 8.97 13.42 23.97
CA TYR A 110 9.60 14.32 23.01
C TYR A 110 8.82 15.63 22.92
N GLU A 111 9.52 16.73 23.20
CA GLU A 111 8.98 18.08 23.23
C GLU A 111 9.06 18.75 21.85
N GLU A 112 10.20 18.59 21.20
CA GLU A 112 10.43 18.70 19.77
C GLU A 112 10.28 17.32 19.11
N ILE A 113 9.83 17.26 17.85
CA ILE A 113 9.76 15.99 17.13
C ILE A 113 11.12 15.71 16.48
N PRO A 114 11.85 14.66 16.89
CA PRO A 114 13.19 14.37 16.40
C PRO A 114 13.17 13.70 15.01
N THR A 115 14.29 13.82 14.29
CA THR A 115 14.41 13.32 12.91
C THR A 115 14.12 11.83 12.75
N ASN A 116 14.41 11.00 13.76
CA ASN A 116 14.15 9.56 13.73
C ASN A 116 12.64 9.26 13.74
N LEU A 117 11.85 9.99 14.53
CA LEU A 117 10.39 9.81 14.56
C LEU A 117 9.75 10.25 13.24
N VAL A 118 10.19 11.38 12.67
CA VAL A 118 9.73 11.83 11.34
C VAL A 118 10.04 10.77 10.27
N LYS A 119 11.29 10.29 10.22
CA LYS A 119 11.69 9.22 9.29
C LYS A 119 10.84 7.96 9.47
N GLN A 120 10.63 7.52 10.71
CA GLN A 120 9.87 6.32 11.01
C GLN A 120 8.42 6.43 10.50
N ALA A 121 7.74 7.54 10.77
CA ALA A 121 6.38 7.75 10.30
C ALA A 121 6.27 7.77 8.78
N ILE A 122 7.20 8.46 8.09
CA ILE A 122 7.25 8.48 6.63
C ILE A 122 7.47 7.07 6.07
N MET A 123 8.42 6.31 6.62
CA MET A 123 8.71 4.95 6.15
C MET A 123 7.52 4.02 6.38
N ASN A 124 6.87 4.08 7.54
CA ASN A 124 5.67 3.28 7.82
C ASN A 124 4.54 3.63 6.85
N ARG A 125 4.36 4.92 6.54
CA ARG A 125 3.37 5.36 5.56
C ARG A 125 3.67 4.82 4.16
N LEU A 126 4.92 4.93 3.71
CA LEU A 126 5.36 4.44 2.39
C LEU A 126 5.22 2.92 2.26
N SER A 127 5.55 2.16 3.31
CA SER A 127 5.37 0.70 3.35
C SER A 127 3.90 0.31 3.27
N ASN A 128 3.02 0.96 4.04
CA ASN A 128 1.57 0.71 3.98
C ASN A 128 1.00 1.02 2.57
N ILE A 129 1.48 2.08 1.91
CA ILE A 129 1.11 2.37 0.52
C ILE A 129 1.59 1.24 -0.41
N ALA A 130 2.81 0.71 -0.20
CA ALA A 130 3.31 -0.39 -1.00
C ALA A 130 2.49 -1.68 -0.80
N ASP A 131 2.17 -2.05 0.44
CA ASP A 131 1.40 -3.24 0.76
C ASP A 131 -0.04 -3.15 0.24
N ASN A 132 -0.68 -1.98 0.36
CA ASN A 132 -2.00 -1.75 -0.23
C ASN A 132 -1.98 -1.85 -1.75
N ASN A 133 -0.97 -1.28 -2.42
CA ASN A 133 -0.82 -1.43 -3.86
C ASN A 133 -0.55 -2.89 -4.27
N VAL A 134 0.19 -3.66 -3.48
CA VAL A 134 0.40 -5.10 -3.72
C VAL A 134 -0.92 -5.85 -3.56
N ASN A 135 -1.69 -5.57 -2.51
CA ASN A 135 -3.00 -6.19 -2.28
C ASN A 135 -4.02 -5.83 -3.37
N GLU A 136 -4.03 -4.57 -3.83
CA GLU A 136 -4.87 -4.13 -4.95
C GLU A 136 -4.42 -4.76 -6.29
N ARG A 137 -3.11 -4.84 -6.56
CA ARG A 137 -2.58 -5.56 -7.73
C ARG A 137 -2.83 -7.06 -7.66
N LYS A 138 -2.94 -7.63 -6.46
CA LYS A 138 -3.34 -9.03 -6.26
C LYS A 138 -4.79 -9.28 -6.60
N LYS A 139 -5.64 -8.24 -6.67
CA LYS A 139 -7.07 -8.37 -6.98
C LYS A 139 -7.32 -8.65 -8.48
N MET A 140 -7.06 -9.89 -8.92
CA MET A 140 -7.43 -10.38 -10.26
C MET A 140 -8.86 -10.96 -10.34
N ASN A 141 -9.59 -10.72 -11.43
CA ASN A 141 -10.84 -11.45 -11.67
C ASN A 141 -10.50 -12.84 -12.25
N ILE A 142 -10.71 -13.90 -11.47
CA ILE A 142 -10.40 -15.29 -11.87
C ILE A 142 -11.72 -16.01 -12.11
N GLN A 143 -11.94 -16.48 -13.34
CA GLN A 143 -13.15 -17.19 -13.73
C GLN A 143 -12.79 -18.54 -14.34
N VAL A 144 -13.49 -19.59 -13.96
CA VAL A 144 -13.42 -20.90 -14.59
C VAL A 144 -14.70 -21.11 -15.40
N ILE A 145 -14.55 -21.32 -16.70
CA ILE A 145 -15.68 -21.48 -17.62
C ILE A 145 -15.70 -22.89 -18.18
N GLY A 146 -16.88 -23.50 -18.21
CA GLY A 146 -17.04 -24.82 -18.80
C GLY A 146 -18.48 -25.23 -19.03
N SER A 147 -18.68 -26.40 -19.61
CA SER A 147 -20.01 -26.97 -19.82
C SER A 147 -20.66 -27.51 -18.53
N GLY A 148 -19.92 -27.58 -17.42
CA GLY A 148 -20.40 -28.15 -16.16
C GLY A 148 -19.97 -29.61 -15.92
N CYS A 149 -19.15 -30.19 -16.79
CA CYS A 149 -18.70 -31.57 -16.69
C CYS A 149 -17.76 -31.80 -15.47
N PRO A 150 -17.50 -33.07 -15.07
CA PRO A 150 -16.64 -33.38 -13.92
C PRO A 150 -15.24 -32.75 -14.00
N THR A 151 -14.70 -32.63 -15.21
CA THR A 151 -13.39 -32.00 -15.46
C THR A 151 -13.40 -30.50 -15.17
N CYS A 152 -14.49 -29.80 -15.50
CA CYS A 152 -14.66 -28.37 -15.20
C CYS A 152 -14.70 -28.11 -13.69
N LYS A 153 -15.43 -28.95 -12.95
CA LYS A 153 -15.50 -28.88 -11.48
C LYS A 153 -14.13 -29.10 -10.83
N LYS A 154 -13.39 -30.10 -11.30
CA LYS A 154 -12.01 -30.36 -10.81
C LYS A 154 -11.09 -29.17 -11.04
N LEU A 155 -11.13 -28.54 -12.22
CA LEU A 155 -10.31 -27.35 -12.48
C LEU A 155 -10.67 -26.21 -11.53
N TYR A 156 -11.97 -26.01 -11.27
CA TYR A 156 -12.44 -25.00 -10.33
C TYR A 156 -11.93 -25.23 -8.90
N GLU A 157 -11.98 -26.47 -8.41
CA GLU A 157 -11.46 -26.82 -7.07
C GLU A 157 -9.95 -26.63 -6.96
N ILE A 158 -9.17 -27.03 -7.96
CA ILE A 158 -7.71 -26.86 -7.96
C ILE A 158 -7.36 -25.37 -8.06
N THR A 159 -8.10 -24.60 -8.86
CA THR A 159 -7.90 -23.15 -8.98
C THR A 159 -8.18 -22.45 -7.64
N GLN A 160 -9.23 -22.83 -6.92
CA GLN A 160 -9.50 -22.29 -5.57
C GLN A 160 -8.34 -22.58 -4.60
N LYS A 161 -7.80 -23.80 -4.63
CA LYS A 161 -6.63 -24.17 -3.81
C LYS A 161 -5.40 -23.35 -4.19
N ALA A 162 -5.12 -23.20 -5.48
CA ALA A 162 -4.00 -22.40 -5.99
C ALA A 162 -4.11 -20.94 -5.52
N VAL A 163 -5.29 -20.33 -5.61
CA VAL A 163 -5.57 -18.96 -5.17
C VAL A 163 -5.40 -18.80 -3.66
N ALA A 164 -5.86 -19.79 -2.88
CA ALA A 164 -5.67 -19.83 -1.42
C ALA A 164 -4.19 -19.92 -1.03
N GLU A 165 -3.42 -20.82 -1.66
CA GLU A 165 -1.98 -20.97 -1.40
C GLU A 165 -1.18 -19.74 -1.78
N MET A 166 -1.60 -19.03 -2.83
CA MET A 166 -0.96 -17.77 -3.24
C MET A 166 -1.31 -16.59 -2.33
N ASN A 167 -2.12 -16.79 -1.26
CA ASN A 167 -2.63 -15.73 -0.39
C ASN A 167 -3.26 -14.58 -1.19
N MET A 168 -4.07 -14.91 -2.19
CA MET A 168 -4.80 -13.95 -3.02
C MET A 168 -6.21 -13.76 -2.44
N VAL A 169 -6.67 -12.51 -2.29
CA VAL A 169 -8.01 -12.18 -1.74
C VAL A 169 -9.10 -12.29 -2.82
N ASN A 170 -8.95 -13.25 -3.72
CA ASN A 170 -9.71 -13.34 -4.96
C ASN A 170 -10.77 -14.42 -4.86
N ASN A 171 -12.01 -14.06 -5.19
CA ASN A 171 -13.06 -15.04 -5.37
C ASN A 171 -12.90 -15.65 -6.78
N VAL A 172 -12.88 -16.98 -6.85
CA VAL A 172 -12.89 -17.70 -8.12
C VAL A 172 -14.34 -17.89 -8.52
N GLU A 173 -14.74 -17.32 -9.66
CA GLU A 173 -16.09 -17.47 -10.19
C GLU A 173 -16.18 -18.69 -11.10
N TYR A 174 -17.26 -19.47 -10.98
CA TYR A 174 -17.50 -20.62 -11.84
C TYR A 174 -18.70 -20.38 -12.74
N ILE A 175 -18.45 -20.25 -14.05
CA ILE A 175 -19.49 -20.05 -15.07
C ILE A 175 -19.70 -21.38 -15.79
N SER A 176 -20.87 -22.00 -15.60
CA SER A 176 -21.20 -23.30 -16.19
C SER A 176 -22.54 -23.30 -16.94
N GLY A 177 -22.88 -24.43 -17.57
CA GLY A 177 -24.14 -24.61 -18.32
C GLY A 177 -24.18 -23.79 -19.61
N GLU A 178 -25.36 -23.30 -19.99
CA GLU A 178 -25.58 -22.51 -21.21
C GLU A 178 -24.75 -21.22 -21.23
N SER A 179 -24.68 -20.53 -20.09
CA SER A 179 -23.85 -19.34 -19.89
C SER A 179 -22.34 -19.60 -20.06
N GLY A 180 -21.87 -20.80 -19.69
CA GLY A 180 -20.47 -21.18 -19.90
C GLY A 180 -20.16 -21.45 -21.37
N ILE A 181 -21.06 -22.14 -22.06
CA ILE A 181 -20.93 -22.46 -23.49
C ILE A 181 -20.92 -21.19 -24.34
N GLN A 182 -21.83 -20.24 -24.06
CA GLN A 182 -21.87 -18.95 -24.77
C GLN A 182 -20.54 -18.21 -24.65
N LYS A 183 -19.97 -18.15 -23.44
CA LYS A 183 -18.73 -17.42 -23.19
C LYS A 183 -17.50 -18.09 -23.82
N ILE A 184 -17.49 -19.42 -23.95
CA ILE A 184 -16.45 -20.15 -24.71
C ILE A 184 -16.46 -19.73 -26.18
N ILE A 185 -17.66 -19.61 -26.78
CA ILE A 185 -17.83 -19.20 -28.18
C ILE A 185 -17.41 -17.74 -28.37
N GLU A 186 -17.85 -16.84 -27.48
CA GLU A 186 -17.48 -15.42 -27.52
C GLU A 186 -15.96 -15.19 -27.47
N LEU A 187 -15.27 -16.00 -26.67
CA LEU A 187 -13.82 -15.91 -26.50
C LEU A 187 -13.03 -16.64 -27.59
N GLY A 188 -13.70 -17.32 -28.53
CA GLY A 188 -13.08 -18.00 -29.66
C GLY A 188 -12.20 -19.19 -29.27
N ALA A 189 -12.41 -19.77 -28.09
CA ALA A 189 -11.56 -20.85 -27.60
C ALA A 189 -11.87 -22.19 -28.29
N MET A 190 -10.85 -23.01 -28.51
CA MET A 190 -10.99 -24.28 -29.23
C MET A 190 -11.32 -25.45 -28.30
N SER A 191 -11.09 -25.30 -27.01
CA SER A 191 -11.26 -26.37 -26.01
C SER A 191 -11.82 -25.83 -24.70
N SER A 192 -12.51 -26.70 -23.96
CA SER A 192 -13.01 -26.42 -22.61
C SER A 192 -12.49 -27.48 -21.64
N PRO A 193 -12.37 -27.19 -20.33
CA PRO A 193 -12.66 -25.93 -19.62
C PRO A 193 -11.66 -24.80 -19.92
N LEU A 194 -12.03 -23.56 -19.59
CA LEU A 194 -11.19 -22.37 -19.70
C LEU A 194 -10.92 -21.77 -18.33
N LEU A 195 -9.67 -21.38 -18.08
CA LEU A 195 -9.31 -20.50 -16.98
C LEU A 195 -9.09 -19.09 -17.53
N ILE A 196 -9.81 -18.13 -16.98
CA ILE A 196 -9.77 -16.73 -17.40
C ILE A 196 -9.25 -15.90 -16.24
N VAL A 197 -8.30 -15.02 -16.55
CA VAL A 197 -7.75 -14.06 -15.60
C VAL A 197 -7.83 -12.67 -16.20
N ASN A 198 -8.52 -11.76 -15.52
CA ASN A 198 -8.76 -10.38 -15.97
C ASN A 198 -9.38 -10.29 -17.38
N GLY A 199 -10.31 -11.21 -17.68
CA GLY A 199 -11.03 -11.25 -18.96
C GLY A 199 -10.23 -11.84 -20.13
N LYS A 200 -9.01 -12.35 -19.90
CA LYS A 200 -8.20 -13.03 -20.92
C LYS A 200 -8.08 -14.53 -20.62
N ILE A 201 -8.01 -15.34 -21.67
CA ILE A 201 -7.77 -16.78 -21.55
C ILE A 201 -6.34 -16.99 -21.00
N ALA A 202 -6.24 -17.55 -19.81
CA ALA A 202 -4.97 -17.91 -19.16
C ALA A 202 -4.59 -19.37 -19.43
N MET A 203 -5.58 -20.27 -19.54
CA MET A 203 -5.37 -21.68 -19.85
C MET A 203 -6.58 -22.24 -20.61
N GLU A 204 -6.29 -23.06 -21.62
CA GLU A 204 -7.30 -23.86 -22.35
C GLU A 204 -7.13 -25.34 -22.03
N GLY A 205 -8.22 -26.00 -21.66
CA GLY A 205 -8.22 -27.42 -21.27
C GLY A 205 -8.01 -27.64 -19.77
N PHE A 206 -7.79 -28.90 -19.40
CA PHE A 206 -7.60 -29.32 -18.02
C PHE A 206 -6.14 -29.68 -17.75
N ASN A 207 -5.57 -29.11 -16.69
CA ASN A 207 -4.29 -29.54 -16.15
C ASN A 207 -4.47 -29.89 -14.65
N PRO A 208 -4.06 -31.10 -14.21
CA PRO A 208 -4.07 -31.45 -12.80
C PRO A 208 -2.95 -30.79 -11.98
N ASP A 209 -1.92 -30.20 -12.60
CA ASP A 209 -0.80 -29.58 -11.89
C ASP A 209 -1.16 -28.19 -11.35
N ILE A 210 -1.12 -28.06 -10.01
CA ILE A 210 -1.41 -26.81 -9.31
C ILE A 210 -0.35 -25.74 -9.61
N GLU A 211 0.91 -26.11 -9.84
CA GLU A 211 1.99 -25.17 -10.11
C GLU A 211 1.83 -24.53 -11.49
N GLU A 212 1.42 -25.30 -12.50
CA GLU A 212 1.08 -24.75 -13.82
C GLU A 212 -0.13 -23.82 -13.77
N ILE A 213 -1.15 -24.13 -12.95
CA ILE A 213 -2.30 -23.24 -12.75
C ILE A 213 -1.86 -21.93 -12.09
N LYS A 214 -1.00 -21.98 -11.07
CA LYS A 214 -0.41 -20.77 -10.46
C LYS A 214 0.36 -19.95 -11.49
N GLN A 215 1.18 -20.61 -12.33
CA GLN A 215 1.93 -19.93 -13.40
C GLN A 215 0.99 -19.29 -14.43
N ALA A 216 -0.10 -19.95 -14.83
CA ALA A 216 -1.08 -19.39 -15.75
C ALA A 216 -1.77 -18.15 -15.16
N ILE A 217 -2.06 -18.16 -13.85
CA ILE A 217 -2.62 -17.00 -13.14
C ILE A 217 -1.64 -15.82 -13.11
N ILE A 218 -0.35 -16.09 -12.89
CA ILE A 218 0.69 -15.05 -12.80
C ILE A 218 1.09 -14.51 -14.19
N SER A 219 1.19 -15.37 -15.20
CA SER A 219 1.77 -15.03 -16.51
C SER A 219 0.78 -14.39 -17.48
N GLY A 220 -0.54 -14.52 -17.26
CA GLY A 220 -1.58 -13.82 -18.03
C GLY A 220 -1.55 -14.02 -19.55
N THR A 221 -0.82 -15.03 -20.05
CA THR A 221 -0.69 -15.32 -21.48
C THR A 221 -0.23 -16.76 -21.72
N THR A 222 -0.79 -17.37 -22.76
CA THR A 222 -0.47 -18.73 -23.23
C THR A 222 0.97 -18.82 -23.74
N LYS A 223 1.85 -19.57 -23.06
CA LYS A 223 3.02 -20.15 -23.71
C LYS A 223 2.59 -21.40 -24.46
N THR A 224 2.31 -21.26 -25.75
CA THR A 224 2.44 -22.38 -26.68
C THR A 224 3.92 -22.65 -26.94
N GLU A 225 4.47 -23.69 -26.31
CA GLU A 225 5.56 -24.46 -26.93
C GLU A 225 5.21 -25.94 -26.82
N LYS A 226 4.73 -26.48 -27.94
CA LYS A 226 4.47 -27.91 -28.12
C LYS A 226 5.79 -28.67 -28.29
N VAL A 227 5.89 -29.75 -27.51
CA VAL A 227 6.26 -31.10 -27.95
C VAL A 227 7.74 -31.39 -28.23
N LYS A 228 8.37 -32.14 -27.31
CA LYS A 228 9.44 -33.08 -27.66
C LYS A 228 8.81 -34.44 -27.95
N CYS A 229 8.42 -34.67 -29.20
CA CYS A 229 8.04 -36.00 -29.66
C CYS A 229 9.32 -36.82 -29.81
N SER A 230 9.54 -37.76 -28.89
CA SER A 230 10.61 -38.75 -29.00
C SER A 230 10.15 -39.86 -29.94
N CYS A 231 10.15 -39.62 -31.25
CA CYS A 231 10.03 -40.69 -32.23
C CYS A 231 11.40 -41.35 -32.44
N GLY A 232 11.69 -42.35 -31.62
CA GLY A 232 12.58 -43.44 -32.02
C GLY A 232 11.82 -44.35 -32.97
N GLY A 233 12.21 -44.40 -34.24
CA GLY A 233 11.56 -45.26 -35.21
C GLY A 233 12.04 -45.00 -36.64
N ASN A 234 12.94 -45.85 -37.09
CA ASN A 234 13.50 -45.92 -38.44
C ASN A 234 12.37 -45.95 -39.49
N CYS A 235 12.30 -44.94 -40.37
CA CYS A 235 11.44 -45.00 -41.55
C CYS A 235 12.30 -45.47 -42.74
N GLN A 236 11.98 -46.68 -43.23
CA GLN A 236 12.49 -47.26 -44.48
C GLN A 236 11.92 -46.54 -45.69
#